data_AF-A0A3D4CIP1-F1
#
_entry.id   AF-A0A3D4CIP1-F1
#
_cell.length_a   1.000
_cell.length_b   1.000
_cell.length_c   1.000
_cell.angle_alpha   90.00
_cell.angle_beta   90.00
_cell.angle_gamma   90.00
#
_symmetry.space_group_name_H-M   'P 1'
#
loop_
_entity.id
_entity.type
_entity.pdbx_description
1 polymer ?
#
loop_
_entity_poly.entity_id
_entity_poly.type
_entity_poly.pdbx_seq_one_letter_code
_entity_poly.pdbx_strand_id
1 'polypeptide(L)' 'MKLTKTIITTSDGSKTIAIKEWNEHYHSTHGAIQESKHVYIDAG' A
#
# COMPACT_ATOMS: atom_id res chain seq x y z
N MET A 1 -0.97 -2.63 -23.12
CA MET A 1 -1.18 -1.43 -22.29
C MET A 1 -0.12 -1.41 -21.20
N LYS A 2 0.61 -0.31 -21.01
CA LYS A 2 1.69 -0.20 -20.01
C LYS A 2 1.12 0.46 -18.76
N LEU A 3 1.27 -0.19 -17.59
CA LEU A 3 0.86 0.35 -16.30
C LEU A 3 2.02 1.13 -15.66
N THR A 4 1.71 2.30 -15.13
CA THR A 4 2.66 3.19 -14.46
C THR A 4 2.64 2.91 -12.96
N LYS A 5 3.70 2.25 -12.49
CA LYS A 5 3.90 1.88 -11.09
C LYS A 5 4.89 2.85 -10.45
N THR A 6 4.55 3.37 -9.28
CA THR A 6 5.44 4.22 -8.48
C THR A 6 5.51 3.71 -7.05
N ILE A 7 6.68 3.84 -6.43
CA ILE A 7 6.86 3.52 -5.02
C ILE A 7 6.63 4.79 -4.22
N ILE A 8 5.73 4.74 -3.25
CA ILE A 8 5.44 5.84 -2.34
C ILE A 8 5.67 5.40 -0.90
N THR A 9 5.97 6.37 -0.02
CA THR A 9 6.09 6.13 1.42
C THR A 9 4.74 6.37 2.08
N THR A 10 4.30 5.46 2.93
CA THR A 10 3.04 5.53 3.70
C THR A 10 3.24 6.30 5.01
N SER A 11 2.14 6.61 5.72
CA SER A 11 2.20 7.38 6.97
C SER A 11 2.95 6.67 8.11
N ASP A 12 3.00 5.33 8.10
CA ASP A 12 3.81 4.54 9.05
C ASP A 12 5.28 4.37 8.61
N GLY A 13 5.71 5.07 7.56
CA GLY A 13 7.08 5.04 7.04
C GLY A 13 7.39 3.83 6.15
N SER A 14 6.45 2.89 5.99
CA SER A 14 6.60 1.78 5.05
C SER A 14 6.40 2.23 3.60
N LYS A 15 6.45 1.29 2.66
CA LYS A 15 6.36 1.59 1.23
C LYS A 15 5.21 0.82 0.60
N THR A 16 4.52 1.45 -0.34
CA THR A 16 3.48 0.83 -1.15
C THR A 16 3.66 1.17 -2.63
N ILE A 17 3.06 0.37 -3.50
CA ILE A 17 3.05 0.60 -4.95
C ILE A 17 1.73 1.30 -5.31
N ALA A 18 1.82 2.46 -5.97
CA ALA A 18 0.68 3.14 -6.57
C ALA A 18 0.62 2.80 -8.07
N ILE A 19 -0.55 2.39 -8.55
CA ILE A 19 -0.85 2.22 -9.98
C ILE A 19 -1.70 3.40 -10.43
N LYS A 20 -1.12 4.27 -11.26
CA LYS A 20 -1.78 5.52 -11.68
C LYS A 20 -3.07 5.25 -12.46
N GLU A 21 -3.05 4.25 -13.34
CA GLU A 21 -4.17 3.93 -14.21
C GLU A 21 -5.38 3.35 -13.46
N TRP A 22 -5.17 2.80 -12.27
CA TRP A 22 -6.25 2.29 -11.41
C TRP A 22 -6.68 3.31 -10.35
N ASN A 23 -5.90 4.37 -10.16
CA ASN A 23 -6.06 5.30 -9.05
C ASN A 23 -6.07 4.58 -7.69
N GLU A 24 -5.22 3.56 -7.56
CA GLU A 24 -5.18 2.65 -6.42
C GLU A 24 -3.76 2.42 -5.89
N HIS A 25 -3.69 1.99 -4.63
CA HIS A 25 -2.48 1.59 -3.93
C HIS A 25 -2.60 0.13 -3.50
N TYR A 26 -1.51 -0.63 -3.54
CA TYR A 26 -1.50 -2.04 -3.11
C TYR A 26 -1.78 -2.24 -1.63
N HIS A 27 -1.29 -1.30 -0.83
CA HIS A 27 -1.53 -1.20 0.61
C HIS A 27 -1.96 0.21 0.94
N SER A 28 -2.72 0.33 2.03
CA SER A 28 -3.22 1.59 2.56
C SER A 28 -2.10 2.62 2.72
N THR A 29 -2.39 3.85 2.30
CA THR A 29 -1.49 4.99 2.49
C THR A 29 -1.34 5.38 3.96
N HIS A 30 -2.30 5.02 4.81
CA HIS A 30 -2.23 5.20 6.28
C HIS A 30 -1.18 4.32 6.94
N GLY A 31 -0.74 3.25 6.26
CA GLY A 31 0.36 2.42 6.72
C GLY A 31 0.24 0.97 6.27
N ALA A 32 1.15 0.53 5.39
CA ALA A 32 1.13 -0.83 4.89
C ALA A 32 1.51 -1.85 5.97
N ILE A 33 2.41 -1.50 6.89
CA ILE A 33 2.78 -2.37 8.01
C ILE A 33 1.64 -2.44 9.01
N GLN A 34 1.04 -1.30 9.36
CA GLN A 34 -0.10 -1.27 10.28
C GLN A 34 -1.28 -2.08 9.75
N GLU A 35 -1.64 -1.89 8.48
CA GLU A 35 -2.68 -2.67 7.82
C GLU A 35 -2.36 -4.16 7.86
N SER A 36 -1.13 -4.55 7.48
CA SER A 36 -0.76 -5.96 7.43
C SER A 36 -0.81 -6.62 8.81
N LYS A 37 -0.34 -5.90 9.84
CA LYS A 37 -0.40 -6.37 11.22
C LYS A 37 -1.84 -6.53 11.68
N HIS A 38 -2.67 -5.51 11.49
CA HIS A 38 -4.06 -5.54 11.96
C HIS A 38 -4.90 -6.59 11.23
N VAL A 39 -4.83 -6.66 9.91
CA VAL A 39 -5.74 -7.47 9.08
C VAL A 39 -5.27 -8.92 8.95
N TYR A 40 -3.97 -9.16 8.77
CA TYR A 40 -3.47 -10.50 8.41
C TYR A 40 -2.75 -11.23 9.55
N ILE A 41 -2.19 -10.51 10.52
CA ILE A 41 -1.45 -11.11 11.64
C ILE A 41 -2.36 -11.21 12.87
N ASP A 42 -2.94 -10.09 13.30
CA ASP A 42 -3.67 -9.99 14.57
C ASP A 42 -5.14 -10.43 14.42
N ALA A 43 -5.77 -10.17 13.28
CA ALA A 43 -7.16 -10.56 13.00
C ALA A 43 -7.30 -11.87 12.18
N GLY A 44 -6.18 -12.52 11.86
CA GLY A 44 -6.12 -13.74 11.04
C GLY A 44 -6.79 -14.96 11.66
#